data_AF-A0A7J5JDR1-F1
#
_entry.id   AF-A0A7J5JDR1-F1
#
_cell.length_a   1.000
_cell.length_b   1.000
_cell.length_c   1.000
_cell.angle_alpha   90.00
_cell.angle_beta   90.00
_cell.angle_gamma   90.00
#
_symmetry.space_group_name_H-M   'P 1'
#
loop_
_entity.id
_entity.type
_entity.pdbx_description
1 polymer ?
#
loop_
_entity_poly.entity_id
_entity_poly.type
_entity_poly.pdbx_seq_one_letter_code
_entity_poly.pdbx_strand_id
1 'polypeptide(L)'
;MLDDLKHGNTYYTGVETDKGVLLFSEDIRGEMQYSDYMYKYIENDFFDPEFTVKSLAVHKLRGWPSLMENKVNRYGEPENTEAMWQQAFQDKSVLKNAIESETYHLAPTWENYYKLTDVKKGLGLTRGADNYDRMVLLYIKERGYPMDGVIDEYPDSFSFHKQFEKIAGKLTGRDRWDVYDEMQEKAKRLAERLLKENFPAMRQKGTAVPERKVEKETPIPKKSKGRKI
;
A
#
# COMPACT_ATOMS: atom_id res chain seq x y z
N MET A 1 30.42 16.98 -9.30
CA MET A 1 31.65 16.46 -9.95
C MET A 1 32.74 16.07 -8.96
N LEU A 2 33.24 16.97 -8.08
CA LEU A 2 34.29 16.60 -7.10
C LEU A 2 33.79 15.57 -6.07
N ASP A 3 32.51 15.66 -5.69
CA ASP A 3 31.87 14.72 -4.76
C ASP A 3 31.60 13.36 -5.38
N ASP A 4 31.22 13.33 -6.66
CA ASP A 4 31.01 12.10 -7.44
C ASP A 4 32.32 11.30 -7.55
N LEU A 5 33.44 11.98 -7.76
CA LEU A 5 34.77 11.35 -7.85
C LEU A 5 35.26 10.80 -6.51
N LYS A 6 34.76 11.32 -5.39
CA LYS A 6 35.12 10.86 -4.04
C LYS A 6 34.24 9.72 -3.54
N HIS A 7 32.93 9.80 -3.81
CA HIS A 7 31.94 8.89 -3.21
C HIS A 7 31.35 7.89 -4.20
N GLY A 8 31.53 8.10 -5.51
CA GLY A 8 30.95 7.23 -6.53
C GLY A 8 29.43 7.41 -6.67
N ASN A 9 28.79 6.42 -7.28
CA ASN A 9 27.33 6.30 -7.25
C ASN A 9 26.86 5.96 -5.84
N THR A 10 25.77 6.59 -5.40
CA THR A 10 25.04 6.24 -4.18
C THR A 10 23.62 5.75 -4.51
N TYR A 11 22.88 5.35 -3.48
CA TYR A 11 21.53 4.82 -3.59
C TYR A 11 20.48 5.80 -3.06
N TYR A 12 19.29 5.69 -3.64
CA TYR A 12 18.13 6.52 -3.31
C TYR A 12 16.87 5.68 -3.37
N THR A 13 15.87 6.07 -2.58
CA THR A 13 14.52 5.52 -2.62
C THR A 13 13.63 6.45 -3.42
N GLY A 14 13.04 5.95 -4.50
CA GLY A 14 12.02 6.65 -5.28
C GLY A 14 10.63 6.15 -4.92
N VAL A 15 9.71 7.05 -4.61
CA VAL A 15 8.31 6.73 -4.36
C VAL A 15 7.46 7.32 -5.48
N GLU A 16 6.96 6.45 -6.34
CA GLU A 16 6.12 6.80 -7.49
C GLU A 16 4.64 6.70 -7.14
N THR A 17 3.91 7.78 -7.41
CA THR A 17 2.45 7.85 -7.39
C THR A 17 1.93 8.41 -8.71
N ASP A 18 0.62 8.67 -8.80
CA ASP A 18 0.00 9.37 -9.91
C ASP A 18 0.50 10.82 -10.06
N LYS A 19 1.04 11.43 -9.01
CA LYS A 19 1.58 12.80 -9.01
C LYS A 19 3.02 12.90 -9.54
N GLY A 20 3.76 11.78 -9.59
CA GLY A 20 5.16 11.75 -9.99
C GLY A 20 6.01 10.95 -9.01
N VAL A 21 7.30 11.28 -8.91
CA VAL A 21 8.27 10.53 -8.08
C VAL A 21 8.87 11.44 -7.01
N LEU A 22 8.70 11.08 -5.74
CA LEU A 22 9.50 11.66 -4.65
C LEU A 22 10.79 10.87 -4.50
N LEU A 23 11.89 11.57 -4.25
CA LEU A 23 13.21 10.96 -4.08
C LEU A 23 13.73 11.21 -2.68
N PHE A 24 14.18 10.16 -2.03
CA PHE A 24 14.74 10.18 -0.68
C PHE A 24 16.13 9.57 -0.69
N SER A 25 17.09 10.16 0.01
CA SER A 25 18.39 9.53 0.26
C SER A 25 18.29 8.43 1.33
N GLU A 26 19.29 7.54 1.35
CA GLU A 26 19.45 6.52 2.40
C GLU A 26 20.16 7.07 3.67
N ASP A 27 20.27 8.40 3.82
CA ASP A 27 20.74 8.99 5.07
C ASP A 27 19.58 9.17 6.05
N ILE A 28 19.90 9.44 7.32
CA ILE A 28 18.91 9.58 8.40
C ILE A 28 17.82 10.60 8.03
N ARG A 29 18.19 11.70 7.35
CA ARG A 29 17.23 12.73 6.92
C ARG A 29 16.27 12.19 5.86
N GLY A 30 16.77 11.52 4.83
CA GLY A 30 15.95 10.94 3.77
C GLY A 30 15.05 9.82 4.29
N GLU A 31 15.56 8.97 5.18
CA GLU A 31 14.77 7.91 5.82
C GLU A 31 13.63 8.46 6.68
N MET A 32 13.88 9.52 7.48
CA MET A 32 12.83 10.18 8.26
C MET A 32 11.76 10.78 7.35
N GLN A 33 12.17 11.50 6.30
CA GLN A 33 11.23 12.09 5.35
C GLN A 33 10.42 11.04 4.58
N TYR A 34 11.03 9.93 4.19
CA TYR A 34 10.35 8.80 3.58
C TYR A 34 9.31 8.23 4.53
N SER A 35 9.70 7.95 5.78
CA SER A 35 8.80 7.41 6.81
C SER A 35 7.61 8.34 7.07
N ASP A 36 7.88 9.65 7.23
CA ASP A 36 6.85 10.66 7.45
C ASP A 36 5.89 10.77 6.27
N TYR A 37 6.38 10.72 5.03
CA TYR A 37 5.55 10.74 3.83
C TYR A 37 4.63 9.51 3.78
N MET A 38 5.22 8.33 3.97
CA MET A 38 4.51 7.06 3.93
C MET A 38 3.45 6.96 5.02
N TYR A 39 3.78 7.37 6.24
CA TYR A 39 2.82 7.39 7.34
C TYR A 39 1.69 8.39 7.07
N LYS A 40 2.03 9.65 6.78
CA LYS A 40 1.06 10.74 6.69
C LYS A 40 0.10 10.61 5.53
N TYR A 41 0.58 10.24 4.34
CA TYR A 41 -0.21 10.31 3.10
C TYR A 41 -0.54 8.96 2.49
N ILE A 42 0.00 7.86 3.01
CA ILE A 42 -0.32 6.52 2.49
C ILE A 42 -0.98 5.67 3.57
N GLU A 43 -0.35 5.52 4.74
CA GLU A 43 -0.87 4.67 5.81
C GLU A 43 -2.09 5.30 6.47
N ASN A 44 -1.98 6.52 7.02
CA ASN A 44 -3.09 7.17 7.73
C ASN A 44 -4.35 7.25 6.88
N ASP A 45 -4.20 7.66 5.61
CA ASP A 45 -5.30 7.86 4.68
C ASP A 45 -5.74 6.57 3.98
N PHE A 46 -5.09 5.42 4.22
CA PHE A 46 -5.33 4.20 3.43
C PHE A 46 -6.81 3.81 3.35
N PHE A 47 -7.58 3.96 4.43
CA PHE A 47 -9.01 3.66 4.42
C PHE A 47 -9.92 4.90 4.28
N ASP A 48 -9.34 6.11 4.21
CA ASP A 48 -10.07 7.37 4.13
C ASP A 48 -10.85 7.49 2.80
N PRO A 49 -12.16 7.78 2.81
CA PRO A 49 -12.99 7.96 1.61
C PRO A 49 -12.39 8.86 0.51
N GLU A 50 -11.65 9.89 0.90
CA GLU A 50 -11.04 10.88 0.01
C GLU A 50 -9.67 10.43 -0.53
N PHE A 51 -9.14 9.29 -0.08
CA PHE A 51 -7.84 8.81 -0.51
C PHE A 51 -7.85 8.35 -1.98
N THR A 52 -7.13 9.09 -2.82
CA THR A 52 -7.19 8.99 -4.29
C THR A 52 -6.10 8.12 -4.90
N VAL A 53 -5.00 7.82 -4.18
CA VAL A 53 -3.88 7.07 -4.74
C VAL A 53 -4.27 5.61 -4.94
N LYS A 54 -4.20 5.14 -6.20
CA LYS A 54 -4.63 3.77 -6.58
C LYS A 54 -3.52 2.74 -6.43
N SER A 55 -2.30 3.15 -6.69
CA SER A 55 -1.10 2.32 -6.63
C SER A 55 0.09 3.15 -6.24
N LEU A 56 1.03 2.50 -5.58
CA LEU A 56 2.31 3.03 -5.16
C LEU A 56 3.40 2.13 -5.74
N ALA A 57 4.44 2.70 -6.33
CA ALA A 57 5.64 1.95 -6.62
C ALA A 57 6.84 2.53 -5.84
N VAL A 58 7.64 1.64 -5.26
CA VAL A 58 8.86 2.01 -4.53
C VAL A 58 10.04 1.45 -5.30
N HIS A 59 10.98 2.31 -5.60
CA HIS A 59 12.12 2.02 -6.46
C HIS A 59 13.41 2.22 -5.68
N LYS A 60 14.35 1.29 -5.82
CA LYS A 60 15.74 1.55 -5.46
C LYS A 60 16.46 2.09 -6.69
N LEU A 61 17.11 3.23 -6.54
CA LEU A 61 17.77 3.96 -7.62
C LEU A 61 19.27 4.01 -7.34
N ARG A 62 20.08 3.93 -8.40
CA ARG A 62 21.52 4.19 -8.32
C ARG A 62 21.84 5.45 -9.11
N GLY A 63 22.50 6.42 -8.47
CA GLY A 63 22.77 7.71 -9.11
C GLY A 63 23.99 8.44 -8.57
N TRP A 64 24.50 9.35 -9.38
CA TRP A 64 25.56 10.28 -8.98
C TRP A 64 24.97 11.39 -8.11
N PRO A 65 25.56 11.69 -6.95
CA PRO A 65 25.10 12.79 -6.08
C PRO A 65 24.84 14.10 -6.81
N SER A 66 25.73 14.53 -7.72
CA SER A 66 25.55 15.79 -8.45
C SER A 66 24.35 15.81 -9.40
N LEU A 67 23.89 14.66 -9.89
CA LEU A 67 22.71 14.58 -10.75
C LEU A 67 21.40 14.54 -9.97
N MET A 68 21.50 14.19 -8.69
CA MET A 68 20.40 14.05 -7.74
C MET A 68 20.27 15.27 -6.82
N GLU A 69 21.30 16.11 -6.79
CA GLU A 69 21.32 17.40 -6.13
C GLU A 69 20.09 18.24 -6.52
N ASN A 70 19.44 18.83 -5.50
CA ASN A 70 18.17 19.58 -5.62
C ASN A 70 16.94 18.77 -6.05
N LYS A 71 17.02 17.44 -6.21
CA LYS A 71 15.86 16.56 -6.51
C LYS A 71 15.46 15.65 -5.36
N VAL A 72 16.42 15.34 -4.48
CA VAL A 72 16.24 14.45 -3.32
C VAL A 72 15.83 15.24 -2.08
N ASN A 73 15.14 14.57 -1.15
CA ASN A 73 14.75 15.08 0.16
C ASN A 73 13.97 16.40 0.13
N ARG A 74 13.22 16.63 -0.95
CA ARG A 74 12.40 17.84 -1.12
C ARG A 74 11.07 17.79 -0.38
N TYR A 75 10.79 16.68 0.30
CA TYR A 75 9.66 16.52 1.20
C TYR A 75 10.07 16.93 2.64
N GLY A 76 9.15 17.39 3.49
CA GLY A 76 9.46 17.76 4.88
C GLY A 76 10.41 18.94 5.17
N GLU A 77 10.90 19.74 4.19
CA GLU A 77 11.55 21.02 4.49
C GLU A 77 10.61 22.04 5.20
N PRO A 78 11.02 22.64 6.35
CA PRO A 78 10.14 23.47 7.19
C PRO A 78 9.48 24.67 6.52
N GLU A 79 10.06 25.14 5.41
CA GLU A 79 9.63 26.35 4.70
C GLU A 79 8.60 26.05 3.59
N ASN A 80 8.31 24.78 3.30
CA ASN A 80 7.49 24.39 2.17
C ASN A 80 5.99 24.34 2.49
N THR A 81 5.20 24.98 1.62
CA THR A 81 3.73 24.91 1.62
C THR A 81 3.21 23.72 0.80
N GLU A 82 1.92 23.40 0.93
CA GLU A 82 1.21 22.40 0.10
C GLU A 82 1.53 22.52 -1.41
N ALA A 83 1.53 23.76 -1.92
CA ALA A 83 1.82 24.07 -3.31
C ALA A 83 3.30 23.85 -3.69
N MET A 84 4.21 24.02 -2.73
CA MET A 84 5.64 23.76 -2.93
C MET A 84 5.95 22.26 -2.91
N TRP A 85 5.21 21.45 -2.14
CA TRP A 85 5.34 19.98 -2.20
C TRP A 85 4.92 19.41 -3.56
N GLN A 86 3.97 20.03 -4.27
CA GLN A 86 3.65 19.60 -5.63
C GLN A 86 4.87 19.70 -6.56
N GLN A 87 5.77 20.66 -6.31
CA GLN A 87 7.02 20.82 -7.06
C GLN A 87 8.14 19.88 -6.58
N ALA A 88 7.95 19.17 -5.47
CA ALA A 88 8.89 18.15 -5.00
C ALA A 88 8.83 16.88 -5.86
N PHE A 89 7.67 16.59 -6.46
CA PHE A 89 7.51 15.46 -7.37
C PHE A 89 8.35 15.67 -8.64
N GLN A 90 9.20 14.70 -8.91
CA GLN A 90 9.99 14.61 -10.12
C GLN A 90 9.22 13.87 -11.20
N ASP A 91 9.55 14.16 -12.46
CA ASP A 91 9.06 13.38 -13.60
C ASP A 91 9.60 11.94 -13.56
N LYS A 92 8.81 10.98 -14.07
CA LYS A 92 9.16 9.55 -14.07
C LYS A 92 10.45 9.23 -14.83
N SER A 93 10.98 10.14 -15.64
CA SER A 93 12.30 10.00 -16.27
C SER A 93 13.46 9.83 -15.28
N VAL A 94 13.31 10.19 -14.00
CA VAL A 94 14.32 9.91 -12.95
C VAL A 94 14.47 8.42 -12.66
N LEU A 95 13.47 7.60 -12.99
CA LEU A 95 13.47 6.15 -12.74
C LEU A 95 14.27 5.34 -13.76
N LYS A 96 14.90 5.98 -14.75
CA LYS A 96 15.73 5.30 -15.77
C LYS A 96 16.87 4.46 -15.19
N ASN A 97 17.33 4.81 -13.98
CA ASN A 97 18.39 4.11 -13.26
C ASN A 97 17.86 3.30 -12.07
N ALA A 98 16.57 2.94 -12.07
CA ALA A 98 16.00 2.04 -11.07
C ALA A 98 16.62 0.65 -11.22
N ILE A 99 17.12 0.10 -10.11
CA ILE A 99 17.74 -1.22 -10.05
C ILE A 99 16.78 -2.26 -9.46
N GLU A 100 15.87 -1.82 -8.60
CA GLU A 100 14.82 -2.64 -7.99
C GLU A 100 13.53 -1.83 -7.96
N SER A 101 12.39 -2.50 -8.08
CA SER A 101 11.08 -1.84 -8.05
C SER A 101 10.04 -2.81 -7.54
N GLU A 102 9.21 -2.33 -6.62
CA GLU A 102 8.05 -3.06 -6.12
C GLU A 102 6.79 -2.18 -6.22
N THR A 103 5.66 -2.78 -6.60
CA THR A 103 4.38 -2.08 -6.75
C THR A 103 3.34 -2.65 -5.80
N TYR A 104 2.60 -1.75 -5.16
CA TYR A 104 1.55 -2.03 -4.22
C TYR A 104 0.23 -1.45 -4.72
N HIS A 105 -0.80 -2.28 -4.79
CA HIS A 105 -2.16 -1.83 -5.03
C HIS A 105 -2.74 -1.30 -3.73
N LEU A 106 -3.34 -0.10 -3.76
CA LEU A 106 -3.88 0.56 -2.58
C LEU A 106 -5.40 0.52 -2.55
N ALA A 107 -6.03 -0.50 -3.17
CA ALA A 107 -7.45 -0.72 -2.96
C ALA A 107 -7.71 -1.06 -1.48
N PRO A 108 -8.84 -0.62 -0.87
CA PRO A 108 -9.09 -0.69 0.58
C PRO A 108 -9.48 -2.11 1.02
N THR A 109 -8.58 -3.07 0.82
CA THR A 109 -8.74 -4.46 1.24
C THR A 109 -7.77 -4.75 2.39
N TRP A 110 -8.14 -5.73 3.22
CA TRP A 110 -7.25 -6.20 4.29
C TRP A 110 -5.93 -6.74 3.72
N GLU A 111 -5.98 -7.47 2.59
CA GLU A 111 -4.81 -8.08 1.93
C GLU A 111 -3.79 -7.02 1.49
N ASN A 112 -4.29 -5.93 0.90
CA ASN A 112 -3.42 -4.86 0.40
C ASN A 112 -2.78 -4.07 1.55
N TYR A 113 -3.56 -3.73 2.58
CA TYR A 113 -3.02 -3.04 3.75
C TYR A 113 -2.02 -3.92 4.51
N TYR A 114 -2.32 -5.22 4.67
CA TYR A 114 -1.42 -6.17 5.30
C TYR A 114 -0.12 -6.30 4.51
N LYS A 115 -0.18 -6.50 3.20
CA LYS A 115 1.01 -6.56 2.35
C LYS A 115 1.84 -5.27 2.43
N LEU A 116 1.19 -4.11 2.44
CA LEU A 116 1.88 -2.82 2.51
C LEU A 116 2.67 -2.66 3.82
N THR A 117 2.09 -3.10 4.93
CA THR A 117 2.64 -2.92 6.29
C THR A 117 3.45 -4.11 6.79
N ASP A 118 3.54 -5.21 6.03
CA ASP A 118 4.30 -6.39 6.41
C ASP A 118 5.80 -6.09 6.47
N VAL A 119 6.46 -6.46 7.58
CA VAL A 119 7.88 -6.15 7.84
C VAL A 119 8.82 -7.06 7.04
N LYS A 120 8.37 -8.24 6.63
CA LYS A 120 9.21 -9.25 5.95
C LYS A 120 9.09 -9.20 4.43
N LYS A 121 7.89 -8.87 3.93
CA LYS A 121 7.48 -8.99 2.52
C LYS A 121 6.91 -7.69 1.96
N GLY A 122 6.76 -6.66 2.80
CA GLY A 122 6.18 -5.37 2.45
C GLY A 122 7.14 -4.22 2.73
N LEU A 123 6.57 -3.02 2.91
CA LEU A 123 7.34 -1.82 3.24
C LEU A 123 7.59 -1.66 4.74
N GLY A 124 7.04 -2.55 5.58
CA GLY A 124 7.20 -2.49 7.03
C GLY A 124 6.69 -1.18 7.66
N LEU A 125 5.69 -0.53 7.04
CA LEU A 125 5.16 0.73 7.54
C LEU A 125 4.57 0.55 8.95
N THR A 126 4.76 1.56 9.80
CA THR A 126 4.10 1.63 11.10
C THR A 126 2.59 1.60 10.91
N ARG A 127 1.90 0.72 11.63
CA ARG A 127 0.45 0.55 11.54
C ARG A 127 -0.25 1.47 12.53
N GLY A 128 -1.13 2.34 12.05
CA GLY A 128 -2.07 3.05 12.89
C GLY A 128 -3.07 2.09 13.52
N ALA A 129 -3.44 2.31 14.79
CA ALA A 129 -4.36 1.45 15.53
C ALA A 129 -5.70 1.28 14.81
N ASP A 130 -6.29 2.38 14.33
CA ASP A 130 -7.58 2.36 13.62
C ASP A 130 -7.52 1.60 12.29
N ASN A 131 -6.45 1.80 11.51
CA ASN A 131 -6.29 1.12 10.22
C ASN A 131 -6.01 -0.37 10.40
N TYR A 132 -5.28 -0.72 11.46
CA TYR A 132 -5.10 -2.10 11.85
C TYR A 132 -6.42 -2.75 12.27
N ASP A 133 -7.23 -2.09 13.11
CA ASP A 133 -8.56 -2.56 13.49
C ASP A 133 -9.48 -2.75 12.26
N ARG A 134 -9.50 -1.77 11.34
CA ARG A 134 -10.23 -1.87 10.06
C ARG A 134 -9.77 -3.08 9.25
N MET A 135 -8.46 -3.29 9.14
CA MET A 135 -7.88 -4.43 8.42
C MET A 135 -8.34 -5.75 9.02
N VAL A 136 -8.23 -5.93 10.34
CA VAL A 136 -8.64 -7.18 11.02
C VAL A 136 -10.14 -7.41 10.87
N LEU A 137 -10.97 -6.38 11.00
CA LEU A 137 -12.42 -6.52 10.81
C LEU A 137 -12.77 -6.86 9.36
N LEU A 138 -12.09 -6.27 8.37
CA LEU A 138 -12.25 -6.64 6.96
C LEU A 138 -11.83 -8.09 6.70
N TYR A 139 -10.72 -8.54 7.29
CA TYR A 139 -10.29 -9.94 7.22
C TYR A 139 -11.38 -10.86 7.77
N ILE A 140 -11.87 -10.61 8.99
CA ILE A 140 -12.89 -11.47 9.62
C ILE A 140 -14.19 -11.47 8.82
N LYS A 141 -14.59 -10.32 8.27
CA LYS A 141 -15.77 -10.20 7.41
C LYS A 141 -15.64 -11.05 6.13
N GLU A 142 -14.48 -11.07 5.50
CA GLU A 142 -14.26 -11.77 4.22
C GLU A 142 -13.89 -13.25 4.40
N ARG A 143 -12.99 -13.57 5.32
CA ARG A 143 -12.41 -14.91 5.53
C ARG A 143 -13.02 -15.67 6.71
N GLY A 144 -13.61 -14.94 7.66
CA GLY A 144 -14.07 -15.52 8.92
C GLY A 144 -13.06 -15.33 10.06
N TYR A 145 -13.43 -15.74 11.26
CA TYR A 145 -12.58 -15.67 12.43
C TYR A 145 -11.47 -16.74 12.38
N PRO A 146 -10.19 -16.39 12.60
CA PRO A 146 -9.10 -17.36 12.61
C PRO A 146 -9.32 -18.46 13.66
N MET A 147 -9.01 -19.70 13.29
CA MET A 147 -9.20 -20.85 14.19
C MET A 147 -8.34 -20.76 15.46
N ASP A 148 -7.10 -20.27 15.29
CA ASP A 148 -6.14 -20.07 16.37
C ASP A 148 -6.30 -18.69 17.05
N GLY A 149 -7.27 -17.89 16.61
CA GLY A 149 -7.52 -16.55 17.10
C GLY A 149 -6.67 -15.47 16.41
N VAL A 150 -7.12 -14.22 16.55
CA VAL A 150 -6.54 -13.06 15.84
C VAL A 150 -5.10 -12.76 16.29
N ILE A 151 -4.74 -13.04 17.55
CA ILE A 151 -3.44 -12.67 18.12
C ILE A 151 -2.28 -13.45 17.46
N ASP A 152 -2.52 -14.71 17.08
CA ASP A 152 -1.49 -15.54 16.45
C ASP A 152 -1.24 -15.15 14.98
N GLU A 153 -2.27 -14.61 14.30
CA GLU A 153 -2.18 -14.17 12.90
C GLU A 153 -1.78 -12.67 12.79
N TYR A 154 -2.18 -11.86 13.77
CA TYR A 154 -1.99 -10.41 13.81
C TYR A 154 -1.62 -9.98 15.24
N PRO A 155 -0.32 -9.80 15.54
CA PRO A 155 0.17 -9.63 16.91
C PRO A 155 0.01 -8.22 17.48
N ASP A 156 -0.39 -7.23 16.67
CA ASP A 156 -0.64 -5.87 17.18
C ASP A 156 -1.98 -5.80 17.94
N SER A 157 -2.13 -4.78 18.78
CA SER A 157 -3.29 -4.62 19.66
C SER A 157 -4.58 -4.40 18.88
N PHE A 158 -5.41 -5.44 18.76
CA PHE A 158 -6.73 -5.36 18.16
C PHE A 158 -7.79 -4.94 19.20
N SER A 159 -8.41 -3.78 19.00
CA SER A 159 -9.30 -3.16 20.00
C SER A 159 -10.57 -3.96 20.26
N PHE A 160 -11.04 -4.73 19.27
CA PHE A 160 -12.30 -5.48 19.35
C PHE A 160 -12.13 -6.94 19.79
N HIS A 161 -10.93 -7.32 20.25
CA HIS A 161 -10.60 -8.71 20.60
C HIS A 161 -11.63 -9.33 21.57
N LYS A 162 -11.98 -8.61 22.65
CA LYS A 162 -12.93 -9.09 23.67
C LYS A 162 -14.34 -9.38 23.12
N GLN A 163 -14.79 -8.65 22.09
CA GLN A 163 -16.08 -8.91 21.47
C GLN A 163 -16.08 -10.23 20.70
N PHE A 164 -14.96 -10.58 20.06
CA PHE A 164 -14.82 -11.84 19.33
C PHE A 164 -14.51 -13.03 20.25
N GLU A 165 -13.77 -12.83 21.35
CA GLU A 165 -13.57 -13.89 22.36
C GLU A 165 -14.89 -14.42 22.91
N LYS A 166 -15.93 -13.59 23.07
CA LYS A 166 -17.27 -14.05 23.48
C LYS A 166 -17.92 -15.00 22.48
N ILE A 167 -17.57 -14.86 21.19
CA ILE A 167 -18.02 -15.75 20.12
C ILE A 167 -17.19 -17.04 20.15
N ALA A 168 -15.87 -16.92 20.29
CA ALA A 168 -14.92 -18.05 20.32
C ALA A 168 -15.01 -18.90 21.61
N GLY A 169 -15.35 -18.30 22.75
CA GLY A 169 -15.49 -18.99 24.05
C GLY A 169 -16.58 -20.06 24.07
N LYS A 170 -17.45 -20.10 23.06
CA LYS A 170 -18.42 -21.19 22.84
C LYS A 170 -17.80 -22.44 22.19
N LEU A 171 -16.54 -22.39 21.75
CA LEU A 171 -15.80 -23.46 21.04
C LEU A 171 -14.94 -24.36 21.97
N THR A 172 -15.02 -24.17 23.28
CA THR A 172 -14.21 -24.94 24.26
C THR A 172 -14.77 -26.34 24.56
N GLY A 173 -15.82 -26.80 23.83
CA GLY A 173 -16.47 -28.11 23.99
C GLY A 173 -16.28 -29.09 22.82
N ARG A 174 -16.84 -30.31 22.97
CA ARG A 174 -16.79 -31.43 21.99
C ARG A 174 -17.46 -31.11 20.64
N ASP A 175 -18.33 -30.09 20.59
CA ASP A 175 -19.16 -29.75 19.43
C ASP A 175 -18.51 -28.69 18.53
N ARG A 176 -17.20 -28.44 18.65
CA ARG A 176 -16.48 -27.36 17.95
C ARG A 176 -16.73 -27.34 16.43
N TRP A 177 -16.83 -28.52 15.83
CA TRP A 177 -17.09 -28.67 14.40
C TRP A 177 -18.57 -28.45 14.05
N ASP A 178 -19.50 -28.80 14.94
CA ASP A 178 -20.94 -28.68 14.74
C ASP A 178 -21.42 -27.22 14.81
N VAL A 179 -20.69 -26.37 15.54
CA VAL A 179 -21.02 -24.94 15.70
C VAL A 179 -20.10 -24.01 14.88
N TYR A 180 -19.16 -24.56 14.10
CA TYR A 180 -18.14 -23.77 13.41
C TYR A 180 -18.76 -22.81 12.39
N ASP A 181 -19.64 -23.29 11.51
CA ASP A 181 -20.28 -22.45 10.49
C ASP A 181 -21.14 -21.35 11.11
N GLU A 182 -21.92 -21.67 12.15
CA GLU A 182 -22.72 -20.69 12.88
C GLU A 182 -21.84 -19.62 13.56
N MET A 183 -20.70 -20.04 14.10
CA MET A 183 -19.72 -19.16 14.72
C MET A 183 -19.09 -18.22 13.69
N GLN A 184 -18.70 -18.75 12.53
CA GLN A 184 -18.13 -17.97 11.43
C GLN A 184 -19.12 -16.92 10.93
N GLU A 185 -20.39 -17.29 10.76
CA GLU A 185 -21.44 -16.34 10.39
C GLU A 185 -21.68 -15.26 11.45
N LYS A 186 -21.65 -15.61 12.74
CA LYS A 186 -21.74 -14.63 13.84
C LYS A 186 -20.55 -13.68 13.85
N ALA A 187 -19.34 -14.19 13.63
CA ALA A 187 -18.12 -13.39 13.58
C ALA A 187 -18.15 -12.42 12.39
N LYS A 188 -18.50 -12.89 11.18
CA LYS A 188 -18.65 -12.04 9.99
C LYS A 188 -19.67 -10.93 10.20
N ARG A 189 -20.83 -11.25 10.76
CA ARG A 189 -21.89 -10.27 11.07
C ARG A 189 -21.46 -9.26 12.15
N LEU A 190 -20.71 -9.71 13.16
CA LEU A 190 -20.16 -8.81 14.16
C LEU A 190 -19.11 -7.87 13.54
N ALA A 191 -18.21 -8.41 12.71
CA ALA A 191 -17.19 -7.62 12.03
C ALA A 191 -17.82 -6.54 11.13
N GLU A 192 -18.84 -6.91 10.35
CA GLU A 192 -19.58 -5.95 9.53
C GLU A 192 -20.26 -4.85 10.37
N ARG A 193 -20.84 -5.22 11.51
CA ARG A 193 -21.46 -4.25 12.42
C ARG A 193 -20.43 -3.29 13.02
N LEU A 194 -19.32 -3.82 13.52
CA LEU A 194 -18.26 -3.02 14.12
C LEU A 194 -17.62 -2.07 13.11
N LEU A 195 -17.46 -2.49 11.85
CA LEU A 195 -17.03 -1.60 10.77
C LEU A 195 -18.01 -0.43 10.58
N LYS A 196 -19.31 -0.70 10.54
CA LYS A 196 -20.34 0.35 10.37
C LYS A 196 -20.42 1.30 11.56
N GLU A 197 -20.29 0.78 12.78
CA GLU A 197 -20.43 1.55 14.02
C GLU A 197 -19.20 2.42 14.30
N ASN A 198 -17.99 1.90 14.11
CA ASN A 198 -16.75 2.57 14.50
C ASN A 198 -16.05 3.26 13.33
N PHE A 199 -16.30 2.81 12.10
CA PHE A 199 -15.64 3.31 10.89
C PHE A 199 -16.66 3.61 9.77
N PRO A 200 -17.66 4.46 10.02
CA PRO A 200 -18.77 4.70 9.08
C PRO A 200 -18.30 5.34 7.76
N ALA A 201 -17.26 6.16 7.80
CA ALA A 201 -16.66 6.83 6.66
C ALA A 201 -15.37 6.11 6.27
N MET A 202 -15.49 5.08 5.42
CA MET A 202 -14.33 4.37 4.84
C MET A 202 -14.55 4.08 3.36
N ARG A 203 -13.45 4.02 2.59
CA ARG A 203 -13.52 3.57 1.19
C ARG A 203 -14.08 2.15 1.14
N GLN A 204 -15.00 1.95 0.20
CA GLN A 204 -15.49 0.61 -0.13
C GLN A 204 -14.61 0.00 -1.21
N LYS A 205 -14.42 -1.32 -1.14
CA LYS A 205 -13.86 -2.08 -2.25
C LYS A 205 -14.78 -1.87 -3.45
N GLY A 206 -14.32 -1.11 -4.45
CA GLY A 206 -15.07 -0.92 -5.69
C GLY A 206 -15.45 -2.29 -6.25
N THR A 207 -16.72 -2.50 -6.59
CA THR A 207 -17.13 -3.66 -7.39
C THR A 207 -16.40 -3.56 -8.72
N ALA A 208 -15.35 -4.35 -8.89
CA ALA A 208 -14.58 -4.37 -10.12
C ALA A 208 -15.51 -4.74 -11.28
N VAL A 209 -15.81 -3.77 -12.16
CA VAL A 209 -16.21 -4.10 -13.51
C VAL A 209 -14.98 -4.77 -14.13
N PRO A 210 -15.08 -6.00 -14.64
CA PRO A 210 -13.93 -6.70 -15.18
C PRO A 210 -13.36 -5.85 -16.32
N GLU A 211 -12.09 -5.47 -16.21
CA GLU A 211 -11.36 -4.83 -17.29
C GLU A 211 -11.52 -5.70 -18.54
N ARG A 212 -12.18 -5.14 -19.57
CA ARG A 212 -12.24 -5.77 -20.87
C ARG A 212 -10.81 -6.04 -21.30
N LYS A 213 -10.47 -7.33 -21.45
CA LYS A 213 -9.24 -7.77 -22.10
C LYS A 213 -9.10 -6.98 -23.39
N VAL A 214 -8.08 -6.13 -23.47
CA VAL A 214 -7.66 -5.53 -24.73
C VAL A 214 -7.18 -6.68 -25.59
N GLU A 215 -8.02 -7.11 -26.53
CA GLU A 215 -7.60 -7.99 -27.61
C GLU A 215 -6.46 -7.30 -28.35
N LYS A 216 -5.32 -7.99 -28.41
CA LYS A 216 -4.17 -7.61 -29.22
C LYS A 216 -4.60 -7.63 -30.68
N GLU A 217 -4.93 -6.49 -31.25
CA GLU A 217 -4.95 -6.34 -32.70
C GLU A 217 -3.52 -6.48 -33.23
N THR A 218 -3.28 -7.58 -33.95
CA THR A 218 -2.06 -7.80 -34.71
C THR A 218 -2.13 -6.98 -35.99
N PRO A 219 -1.08 -6.21 -36.38
CA PRO A 219 -1.10 -5.51 -37.66
C PRO A 219 -0.87 -6.52 -38.80
N ILE A 220 -1.86 -6.68 -39.66
CA ILE A 220 -1.71 -7.42 -40.93
C ILE A 220 -0.77 -6.61 -41.86
N PRO A 221 0.29 -7.21 -42.42
CA PRO A 221 1.15 -6.49 -43.36
C PRO A 221 0.43 -6.36 -44.71
N LYS A 222 0.25 -5.11 -45.18
CA LYS A 222 -0.23 -4.82 -46.53
C LYS A 222 0.80 -5.32 -47.55
N LYS A 223 0.44 -6.37 -48.27
CA LYS A 223 1.16 -6.86 -49.46
C LYS A 223 1.23 -5.75 -50.51
N SER A 224 2.43 -5.28 -50.84
CA SER A 224 2.66 -4.50 -52.06
C SER A 224 2.51 -5.42 -53.27
N LYS A 225 1.41 -5.30 -54.02
CA LYS A 225 1.32 -5.83 -55.38
C LYS A 225 1.79 -4.75 -56.34
N GLY A 226 2.89 -5.02 -57.02
CA GLY A 226 3.33 -4.25 -58.16
C GLY A 226 2.44 -4.42 -59.38
N ARG A 227 2.41 -3.32 -60.16
CA ARG A 227 2.46 -3.21 -61.63
C ARG A 227 1.18 -3.42 -62.46
N LYS A 228 0.81 -2.34 -63.17
CA LYS A 228 0.62 -2.16 -64.63
C LYS A 228 0.16 -0.69 -64.82
N ILE A 229 0.59 0.10 -65.79
CA ILE A 229 1.02 -0.12 -67.18
C ILE A 229 2.33 0.63 -67.43
#